data_AF-A0A6L4BBD2-F1
#
_entry.id   AF-A0A6L4BBD2-F1
#
_cell.length_a   1.000
_cell.length_b   1.000
_cell.length_c   1.000
_cell.angle_alpha   90.00
_cell.angle_beta   90.00
_cell.angle_gamma   90.00
#
_symmetry.space_group_name_H-M   'P 1'
#
loop_
_entity.id
_entity.type
_entity.pdbx_description
1 polymer ?
#
loop_
_entity_poly.entity_id
_entity_poly.type
_entity_poly.pdbx_seq_one_letter_code
_entity_poly.pdbx_strand_id
1 'polypeptide(L)'
;MTTIVVMSKIVRMKTTEVNTEIAERIRSERERLALTQAAMAEKAGVSRATQVNYETAKRMPDLDYLRAVGKLGVDVPYLLTGIPTSADTIERRALLKTLTAICDRLEIHYMGILEAAYEEVQKEAGKPGPSDDDEGALTLIDEVEAAIFDAINRVELDGTLLEDVLLEIEQEGADAAPLSPRKKAQLAVMLYRAFKPTGKVDPEVVRQGVALLSN
;
A
#
# COMPACT_ATOMS: atom_id res chain seq x y z
N MET A 1 10.32 9.26 -3.00
CA MET A 1 11.61 9.95 -3.19
C MET A 1 12.74 9.36 -2.36
N THR A 2 12.55 9.08 -1.06
CA THR A 2 13.61 8.55 -0.17
C THR A 2 14.28 7.26 -0.67
N THR A 3 13.53 6.31 -1.25
CA THR A 3 14.10 5.01 -1.68
C THR A 3 15.04 5.10 -2.88
N ILE A 4 14.76 5.95 -3.87
CA ILE A 4 15.58 6.05 -5.10
C ILE A 4 16.89 6.81 -4.83
N VAL A 5 16.83 7.89 -4.05
CA VAL A 5 18.02 8.66 -3.63
C VAL A 5 18.93 7.81 -2.75
N VAL A 6 18.36 7.01 -1.84
CA VAL A 6 19.12 6.10 -0.97
C VAL A 6 19.75 4.95 -1.75
N MET A 7 19.04 4.33 -2.70
CA MET A 7 19.61 3.32 -3.58
C MET A 7 20.76 3.89 -4.44
N SER A 8 20.61 5.12 -4.95
CA SER A 8 21.68 5.83 -5.68
C SER A 8 22.91 6.11 -4.80
N LYS A 9 22.71 6.47 -3.52
CA LYS A 9 23.78 6.69 -2.55
C LYS A 9 24.51 5.38 -2.18
N ILE A 10 23.76 4.31 -1.88
CA ILE A 10 24.32 2.98 -1.56
C ILE A 10 25.18 2.45 -2.72
N VAL A 11 24.73 2.64 -3.96
CA VAL A 11 25.46 2.20 -5.17
C VAL A 11 26.77 2.99 -5.38
N ARG A 12 26.91 4.20 -4.81
CA ARG A 12 28.10 5.05 -4.93
C ARG A 12 29.09 4.92 -3.76
N MET A 13 28.72 4.24 -2.68
CA MET A 13 29.56 4.07 -1.49
C MET A 13 30.63 2.99 -1.68
N LYS A 14 31.77 3.13 -1.01
CA LYS A 14 32.77 2.05 -0.95
C LYS A 14 32.23 0.93 -0.07
N THR A 15 32.48 -0.33 -0.44
CA THR A 15 32.00 -1.52 0.29
C THR A 15 32.35 -1.48 1.79
N THR A 16 33.50 -0.92 2.15
CA THR A 16 33.93 -0.77 3.55
C THR A 16 33.05 0.20 4.36
N GLU A 17 32.56 1.27 3.73
CA GLU A 17 31.67 2.26 4.34
C GLU A 17 30.28 1.65 4.59
N VAL A 18 29.76 0.92 3.60
CA VAL A 18 28.49 0.17 3.72
C VAL A 18 28.53 -0.84 4.86
N ASN A 19 29.62 -1.59 4.99
CA ASN A 19 29.79 -2.56 6.08
C ASN A 19 29.81 -1.89 7.46
N THR A 20 30.38 -0.70 7.57
CA THR A 20 30.46 0.05 8.83
C THR A 20 29.08 0.57 9.24
N GLU A 21 28.31 1.13 8.31
CA GLU A 21 26.94 1.57 8.61
C GLU A 21 26.02 0.43 9.01
N ILE A 22 26.12 -0.73 8.34
CA ILE A 22 25.33 -1.91 8.71
C ILE A 22 25.69 -2.38 10.13
N ALA A 23 26.98 -2.38 10.48
CA ALA A 23 27.44 -2.74 11.81
C ALA A 23 26.88 -1.82 12.91
N GLU A 24 26.86 -0.51 12.65
CA GLU A 24 26.28 0.48 13.55
C GLU A 24 24.77 0.32 13.70
N ARG A 25 24.05 0.04 12.59
CA ARG A 25 22.60 -0.19 12.62
C ARG A 25 22.23 -1.47 13.36
N ILE A 26 23.02 -2.53 13.23
CA ILE A 26 22.82 -3.77 14.01
C ILE A 26 22.95 -3.47 15.52
N ARG A 27 23.95 -2.67 15.90
CA ARG A 27 24.13 -2.23 17.29
C ARG A 27 22.93 -1.39 17.77
N SER A 28 22.52 -0.41 16.97
CA SER A 28 21.38 0.47 17.25
C SER A 28 20.09 -0.35 17.49
N GLU A 29 19.78 -1.28 16.59
CA GLU A 29 18.59 -2.13 16.73
C GLU A 29 18.66 -3.07 17.94
N ARG A 30 19.85 -3.60 18.25
CA ARG A 30 20.06 -4.39 19.47
C ARG A 30 19.76 -3.57 20.73
N GLU A 31 20.22 -2.34 20.77
CA GLU A 31 20.03 -1.42 21.89
C GLU A 31 18.57 -0.97 22.00
N ARG A 32 17.90 -0.71 20.87
CA ARG A 32 16.46 -0.45 20.81
C ARG A 32 15.62 -1.58 21.42
N LEU A 33 16.05 -2.82 21.22
CA LEU A 33 15.42 -4.02 21.80
C LEU A 33 15.88 -4.31 23.24
N ALA A 34 16.71 -3.46 23.85
CA ALA A 34 17.29 -3.62 25.17
C ALA A 34 18.03 -4.97 25.36
N LEU A 35 18.67 -5.48 24.31
CA LEU A 35 19.41 -6.75 24.35
C LEU A 35 20.91 -6.52 24.57
N THR A 36 21.53 -7.42 25.34
CA THR A 36 22.99 -7.53 25.38
C THR A 36 23.50 -8.24 24.12
N GLN A 37 24.78 -8.07 23.76
CA GLN A 37 25.39 -8.79 22.63
C GLN A 37 25.28 -10.31 22.80
N ALA A 38 25.38 -10.82 24.04
CA ALA A 38 25.23 -12.24 24.33
C ALA A 38 23.79 -12.71 24.08
N ALA A 39 22.80 -11.94 24.55
CA ALA A 39 21.39 -12.28 24.42
C ALA A 39 20.90 -12.24 22.96
N MET A 40 21.36 -11.25 22.16
CA MET A 40 21.04 -11.22 20.73
C MET A 40 21.71 -12.39 19.99
N ALA A 41 22.97 -12.69 20.29
CA ALA A 41 23.70 -13.80 19.67
C ALA A 41 23.01 -15.15 19.94
N GLU A 42 22.66 -15.43 21.20
CA GLU A 42 21.96 -16.64 21.61
C GLU A 42 20.62 -16.78 20.86
N LYS A 43 19.80 -15.73 20.86
CA LYS A 43 18.50 -15.71 20.17
C LYS A 43 18.62 -15.82 18.64
N ALA A 44 19.72 -15.35 18.08
CA ALA A 44 20.01 -15.45 16.64
C ALA A 44 20.71 -16.77 16.25
N GLY A 45 21.06 -17.63 17.22
CA GLY A 45 21.72 -18.91 16.97
C GLY A 45 23.20 -18.78 16.59
N VAL A 46 23.86 -17.69 16.98
CA VAL A 46 25.29 -17.43 16.70
C VAL A 46 26.09 -17.26 17.98
N SER A 47 27.42 -17.35 17.88
CA SER A 47 28.29 -17.08 19.03
C SER A 47 28.30 -15.58 19.38
N ARG A 48 28.55 -15.24 20.65
CA ARG A 48 28.79 -13.84 21.06
C ARG A 48 29.90 -13.17 20.26
N ALA A 49 30.97 -13.90 19.93
CA ALA A 49 32.07 -13.38 19.12
C ALA A 49 31.60 -13.04 17.69
N THR A 50 30.70 -13.84 17.12
CA THR A 50 30.07 -13.57 15.83
C THR A 50 29.28 -12.27 15.86
N GLN A 51 28.46 -12.05 16.89
CA GLN A 51 27.73 -10.79 17.10
C GLN A 51 28.65 -9.58 17.17
N VAL A 52 29.75 -9.68 17.93
CA VAL A 52 30.75 -8.60 18.04
C VAL A 52 31.39 -8.32 16.68
N ASN A 53 31.69 -9.35 15.89
CA ASN A 53 32.27 -9.19 14.56
C ASN A 53 31.31 -8.50 13.58
N TYR A 54 30.00 -8.74 13.71
CA TYR A 54 28.97 -8.01 12.95
C TYR A 54 28.93 -6.54 13.37
N GLU A 55 28.86 -6.25 14.68
CA GLU A 55 28.80 -4.88 15.22
C GLU A 55 30.12 -4.09 15.09
N THR A 56 31.19 -4.69 14.58
CA THR A 56 32.49 -4.05 14.33
C THR A 56 32.89 -4.09 12.85
N ALA A 57 31.96 -4.46 11.96
CA ALA A 57 32.17 -4.59 10.52
C ALA A 57 33.29 -5.57 10.10
N LYS A 58 33.80 -6.39 11.02
CA LYS A 58 34.82 -7.42 10.74
C LYS A 58 34.27 -8.60 9.94
N ARG A 59 32.95 -8.81 10.02
CA ARG A 59 32.22 -9.82 9.25
C ARG A 59 30.85 -9.25 8.89
N MET A 60 30.32 -9.63 7.73
CA MET A 60 28.94 -9.32 7.38
C MET A 60 27.97 -10.42 7.82
N PRO A 61 26.78 -10.05 8.31
CA PRO A 61 25.74 -11.01 8.61
C PRO A 61 25.29 -11.72 7.33
N ASP A 62 24.95 -13.00 7.46
CA ASP A 62 24.33 -13.75 6.37
C ASP A 62 22.80 -13.66 6.45
N LEU A 63 22.14 -14.23 5.44
CA LEU A 63 20.70 -14.20 5.33
C LEU A 63 20.00 -14.94 6.49
N ASP A 64 20.63 -16.00 7.02
CA ASP A 64 20.09 -16.78 8.11
C ASP A 64 20.08 -15.99 9.42
N TYR A 65 21.17 -15.28 9.72
CA TYR A 65 21.24 -14.35 10.83
C TYR A 65 20.18 -13.24 10.70
N LEU A 66 20.08 -12.60 9.52
CA LEU A 66 19.09 -11.53 9.28
C LEU A 66 17.65 -12.03 9.48
N ARG A 67 17.35 -13.24 9.00
CA ARG A 67 16.06 -13.88 9.21
C ARG A 67 15.79 -14.20 10.67
N ALA A 68 16.81 -14.65 11.42
CA ALA A 68 16.69 -14.94 12.84
C ALA A 68 16.41 -13.67 13.66
N VAL A 69 17.21 -12.61 13.46
CA VAL A 69 17.02 -11.34 14.20
C VAL A 69 15.75 -10.60 13.79
N GLY A 70 15.30 -10.73 12.54
CA GLY A 70 14.01 -10.20 12.10
C GLY A 70 12.83 -10.76 12.92
N LYS A 71 12.88 -12.04 13.31
CA LYS A 71 11.86 -12.64 14.20
C LYS A 71 11.93 -12.09 15.64
N LEU A 72 13.06 -11.51 16.03
CA LEU A 72 13.24 -10.86 17.33
C LEU A 72 12.73 -9.41 17.34
N GLY A 73 12.25 -8.92 16.19
CA GLY A 73 11.74 -7.55 16.03
C GLY A 73 12.80 -6.55 15.56
N VAL A 74 13.95 -7.01 15.06
CA VAL A 74 14.94 -6.15 14.37
C VAL A 74 14.36 -5.72 13.03
N ASP A 75 14.45 -4.44 12.73
CA ASP A 75 14.06 -3.85 11.46
C ASP A 75 15.11 -4.15 10.38
N VAL A 76 15.02 -5.32 9.76
CA VAL A 76 15.95 -5.76 8.71
C VAL A 76 15.97 -4.79 7.52
N PRO A 77 14.84 -4.25 7.02
CA PRO A 77 14.85 -3.17 6.04
C PRO A 77 15.68 -1.95 6.47
N TYR A 78 15.56 -1.50 7.72
CA TYR A 78 16.38 -0.42 8.25
C TYR A 78 17.88 -0.76 8.26
N LEU A 79 18.27 -1.98 8.61
CA LEU A 79 19.68 -2.37 8.57
C LEU A 79 20.30 -2.14 7.18
N LEU A 80 19.54 -2.51 6.14
CA LEU A 80 19.98 -2.42 4.75
C LEU A 80 19.87 -1.02 4.16
N THR A 81 18.82 -0.28 4.51
CA THR A 81 18.47 0.98 3.84
C THR A 81 18.81 2.23 4.66
N GLY A 82 18.99 2.09 5.97
CA GLY A 82 19.16 3.21 6.89
C GLY A 82 17.89 4.00 7.17
N ILE A 83 16.74 3.57 6.62
CA ILE A 83 15.43 4.21 6.82
C ILE A 83 14.62 3.35 7.80
N PRO A 84 14.24 3.88 8.98
CA PRO A 84 13.39 3.16 9.91
C PRO A 84 12.03 2.83 9.28
N THR A 85 11.57 1.60 9.44
CA THR A 85 10.21 1.17 9.12
C THR A 85 9.28 1.72 10.21
N SER A 86 8.85 2.97 10.05
CA SER A 86 7.90 3.63 10.95
C SER A 86 6.46 3.12 10.74
N ALA A 87 5.55 3.42 11.68
CA ALA A 87 4.11 3.23 11.48
C ALA A 87 3.60 3.97 10.22
N ASP A 88 4.16 5.14 9.95
CA ASP A 88 3.98 5.91 8.70
C ASP A 88 4.36 5.09 7.44
N THR A 89 5.35 4.19 7.53
CA THR A 89 5.70 3.28 6.41
C THR A 89 4.66 2.18 6.21
N ILE A 90 3.99 1.72 7.27
CA ILE A 90 2.90 0.73 7.20
C ILE A 90 1.65 1.39 6.62
N GLU A 91 1.28 2.57 7.12
CA GLU A 91 0.18 3.38 6.61
C GLU A 91 0.40 3.74 5.15
N ARG A 92 1.59 4.23 4.78
CA ARG A 92 1.97 4.51 3.39
C ARG A 92 1.91 3.27 2.50
N ARG A 93 2.34 2.11 2.99
CA ARG A 93 2.24 0.84 2.24
C ARG A 93 0.79 0.38 2.09
N ALA A 94 -0.04 0.59 3.11
CA ALA A 94 -1.47 0.30 3.05
C ALA A 94 -2.16 1.24 2.05
N LEU A 95 -1.86 2.54 2.11
CA LEU A 95 -2.36 3.55 1.19
C LEU A 95 -1.97 3.24 -0.26
N LEU A 96 -0.70 2.90 -0.51
CA LEU A 96 -0.23 2.46 -1.83
C LEU A 96 -1.01 1.25 -2.34
N LYS A 97 -1.20 0.22 -1.51
CA LYS A 97 -1.99 -0.96 -1.89
C LYS A 97 -3.45 -0.64 -2.17
N THR A 98 -4.06 0.22 -1.35
CA THR A 98 -5.44 0.68 -1.54
C THR A 98 -5.57 1.47 -2.84
N LEU A 99 -4.65 2.39 -3.11
CA LEU A 99 -4.64 3.21 -4.32
C LEU A 99 -4.46 2.35 -5.57
N THR A 100 -3.52 1.39 -5.57
CA THR A 100 -3.38 0.43 -6.68
C THR A 100 -4.67 -0.36 -6.90
N ALA A 101 -5.30 -0.86 -5.84
CA ALA A 101 -6.55 -1.61 -5.94
C ALA A 101 -7.71 -0.76 -6.48
N ILE A 102 -7.76 0.54 -6.14
CA ILE A 102 -8.75 1.48 -6.68
C ILE A 102 -8.49 1.73 -8.17
N CYS A 103 -7.25 2.02 -8.55
CA CYS A 103 -6.84 2.19 -9.95
C CYS A 103 -7.22 0.97 -10.79
N ASP A 104 -6.91 -0.24 -10.32
CA ASP A 104 -7.27 -1.49 -11.01
C ASP A 104 -8.79 -1.66 -11.15
N ARG A 105 -9.55 -1.30 -10.11
CA ARG A 105 -11.02 -1.43 -10.11
C ARG A 105 -11.69 -0.44 -11.06
N LEU A 106 -11.10 0.72 -11.24
CA LEU A 106 -11.58 1.80 -12.11
C LEU A 106 -10.97 1.74 -13.53
N GLU A 107 -10.16 0.72 -13.82
CA GLU A 107 -9.41 0.58 -15.08
C GLU A 107 -8.49 1.78 -15.39
N ILE A 108 -8.04 2.48 -14.35
CA ILE A 108 -7.12 3.61 -14.46
C ILE A 108 -5.69 3.09 -14.35
N HIS A 109 -4.88 3.35 -15.37
CA HIS A 109 -3.48 2.92 -15.36
C HIS A 109 -2.66 3.74 -14.35
N TYR A 110 -2.29 3.13 -13.23
CA TYR A 110 -1.55 3.78 -12.13
C TYR A 110 -0.28 4.51 -12.61
N MET A 111 0.49 3.89 -13.51
CA MET A 111 1.69 4.51 -14.08
C MET A 111 1.37 5.71 -14.98
N GLY A 112 0.21 5.71 -15.65
CA GLY A 112 -0.24 6.83 -16.48
C GLY A 112 -0.64 8.05 -15.64
N ILE A 113 -1.22 7.83 -14.45
CA ILE A 113 -1.48 8.91 -13.48
C ILE A 113 -0.15 9.52 -13.02
N LEU A 114 0.83 8.68 -12.68
CA LEU A 114 2.14 9.16 -12.24
C LEU A 114 2.84 9.96 -13.34
N GLU A 115 2.85 9.46 -14.58
CA GLU A 115 3.44 10.16 -15.73
C GLU A 115 2.77 11.50 -16.00
N ALA A 116 1.43 11.57 -16.00
CA ALA A 116 0.70 12.82 -16.19
C ALA A 116 0.96 13.84 -15.07
N ALA A 117 1.01 13.39 -13.81
CA ALA A 117 1.36 14.24 -12.68
C ALA A 117 2.80 14.75 -12.78
N TYR A 118 3.75 13.90 -13.21
CA TYR A 118 5.13 14.30 -13.46
C TYR A 118 5.25 15.35 -14.59
N GLU A 119 4.50 15.17 -15.68
CA GLU A 119 4.51 16.11 -16.81
C GLU A 119 3.93 17.48 -16.45
N GLU A 120 2.86 17.51 -15.66
CA GLU A 120 2.19 18.76 -15.29
C GLU A 120 3.07 19.60 -14.35
N VAL A 121 3.71 18.96 -13.37
CA VAL A 121 4.69 19.62 -12.48
C VAL A 121 5.88 20.21 -13.26
N GLN A 122 6.34 19.53 -14.31
CA GLN A 122 7.41 20.06 -15.17
C GLN A 122 6.96 21.25 -16.01
N LYS A 123 5.70 21.26 -16.47
CA LYS A 123 5.13 22.38 -17.22
C LYS A 123 4.92 23.62 -16.36
N GLU A 124 4.44 23.44 -15.13
CA GLU A 124 4.19 24.55 -14.20
C GLU A 124 5.48 25.16 -13.63
N ALA A 125 6.51 24.33 -13.39
CA ALA A 125 7.75 24.81 -12.78
C ALA A 125 8.68 25.56 -13.73
N GLY A 126 8.60 25.37 -15.06
CA GLY A 126 9.51 25.98 -16.05
C GLY A 126 11.00 25.76 -15.78
N LYS A 127 11.35 24.78 -14.91
CA LYS A 127 12.67 24.56 -14.34
C LYS A 127 13.13 23.12 -14.62
N PRO A 128 14.45 22.88 -14.80
CA PRO A 128 14.97 21.52 -14.80
C PRO A 128 14.61 20.86 -13.45
N GLY A 129 14.31 19.55 -13.49
CA GLY A 129 13.70 18.80 -12.39
C GLY A 129 14.36 18.97 -11.02
N PRO A 130 13.63 18.60 -9.94
CA PRO A 130 13.93 19.04 -8.58
C PRO A 130 15.33 18.60 -8.13
N SER A 131 16.05 19.50 -7.48
CA SER A 131 17.20 19.13 -6.66
C SER A 131 16.70 18.42 -5.39
N ASP A 132 17.55 17.57 -4.80
CA ASP A 132 17.20 16.65 -3.69
C ASP A 132 16.68 17.34 -2.39
N ASP A 133 16.59 18.67 -2.39
CA ASP A 133 16.34 19.57 -1.27
C ASP A 133 14.96 20.26 -1.30
N ASP A 134 14.14 20.09 -2.35
CA ASP A 134 12.94 20.92 -2.54
C ASP A 134 11.69 20.42 -1.79
N GLU A 135 11.05 21.36 -1.09
CA GLU A 135 9.82 21.27 -0.28
C GLU A 135 8.56 20.93 -1.11
N GLY A 136 8.69 20.84 -2.44
CA GLY A 136 7.61 20.57 -3.42
C GLY A 136 7.02 19.15 -3.39
N ALA A 137 7.54 18.26 -2.56
CA ALA A 137 6.97 16.92 -2.38
C ALA A 137 5.65 16.92 -1.58
N LEU A 138 5.39 17.97 -0.78
CA LEU A 138 4.14 18.12 -0.02
C LEU A 138 2.98 18.58 -0.89
N THR A 139 3.20 19.54 -1.80
CA THR A 139 2.21 19.99 -2.79
C THR A 139 1.77 18.87 -3.72
N LEU A 140 2.69 17.97 -4.11
CA LEU A 140 2.39 16.79 -4.92
C LEU A 140 1.42 15.81 -4.22
N ILE A 141 1.46 15.73 -2.89
CA ILE A 141 0.55 14.87 -2.12
C ILE A 141 -0.85 15.48 -2.12
N ASP A 142 -0.96 16.78 -1.86
CA ASP A 142 -2.25 17.50 -1.84
C ASP A 142 -2.95 17.46 -3.21
N GLU A 143 -2.19 17.57 -4.30
CA GLU A 143 -2.71 17.49 -5.67
C GLU A 143 -3.17 16.07 -6.04
N VAL A 144 -2.43 15.04 -5.61
CA VAL A 144 -2.83 13.64 -5.80
C VAL A 144 -4.05 13.30 -4.96
N GLU A 145 -4.14 13.79 -3.71
CA GLU A 145 -5.33 13.65 -2.88
C GLU A 145 -6.54 14.32 -3.52
N ALA A 146 -6.38 15.54 -4.06
CA ALA A 146 -7.44 16.23 -4.78
C ALA A 146 -7.87 15.46 -6.04
N ALA A 147 -6.93 14.91 -6.80
CA ALA A 147 -7.23 14.12 -7.99
C ALA A 147 -7.93 12.79 -7.66
N ILE A 148 -7.54 12.11 -6.57
CA ILE A 148 -8.22 10.91 -6.08
C ILE A 148 -9.61 11.27 -5.58
N PHE A 149 -9.76 12.34 -4.81
CA PHE A 149 -11.05 12.81 -4.31
C PHE A 149 -11.99 13.16 -5.46
N ASP A 150 -11.50 13.86 -6.48
CA ASP A 150 -12.26 14.16 -7.70
C ASP A 150 -12.60 12.89 -8.48
N ALA A 151 -11.67 11.94 -8.62
CA ALA A 151 -11.94 10.64 -9.27
C ALA A 151 -12.99 9.81 -8.51
N ILE A 152 -12.96 9.82 -7.18
CA ILE A 152 -13.98 9.18 -6.33
C ILE A 152 -15.32 9.88 -6.49
N ASN A 153 -15.36 11.21 -6.51
CA ASN A 153 -16.60 11.97 -6.68
C ASN A 153 -17.18 11.87 -8.10
N ARG A 154 -16.34 11.62 -9.11
CA ARG A 154 -16.78 11.28 -10.47
C ARG A 154 -17.41 9.89 -10.58
N VAL A 155 -17.26 9.03 -9.56
CA VAL A 155 -18.11 7.85 -9.42
C VAL A 155 -19.48 8.33 -8.93
N GLU A 156 -20.23 8.97 -9.83
CA GLU A 156 -21.61 9.35 -9.57
C GLU A 156 -22.42 8.06 -9.34
N LEU A 157 -22.74 7.83 -8.08
CA LEU A 157 -23.78 6.91 -7.66
C LEU A 157 -25.10 7.63 -7.87
N ASP A 158 -25.82 7.24 -8.91
CA ASP A 158 -27.25 7.53 -9.05
C ASP A 158 -27.99 6.91 -7.86
N GLY A 159 -28.21 7.73 -6.82
CA GLY A 159 -28.84 7.31 -5.57
C GLY A 159 -30.28 6.87 -5.76
N THR A 160 -31.01 7.54 -6.66
CA THR A 160 -32.39 7.18 -7.03
C THR A 160 -32.43 5.80 -7.67
N LEU A 161 -31.55 5.54 -8.64
CA LEU A 161 -31.48 4.23 -9.27
C LEU A 161 -31.07 3.12 -8.28
N LEU A 162 -30.13 3.40 -7.37
CA LEU A 162 -29.74 2.42 -6.36
C LEU A 162 -30.89 2.13 -5.39
N GLU A 163 -31.62 3.15 -4.97
CA GLU A 163 -32.81 3.01 -4.15
C GLU A 163 -33.88 2.19 -4.87
N ASP A 164 -34.19 2.51 -6.13
CA ASP A 164 -35.15 1.76 -6.94
C ASP A 164 -34.76 0.28 -7.09
N VAL A 165 -33.47 0.00 -7.33
CA VAL A 165 -32.96 -1.38 -7.40
C VAL A 165 -33.14 -2.11 -6.08
N LEU A 166 -32.83 -1.47 -4.95
CA LEU A 166 -32.96 -2.10 -3.64
C LEU A 166 -34.42 -2.33 -3.29
N LEU A 167 -35.30 -1.37 -3.55
CA LEU A 167 -36.75 -1.49 -3.35
C LEU A 167 -37.34 -2.62 -4.18
N GLU A 168 -36.97 -2.72 -5.46
CA GLU A 168 -37.47 -3.76 -6.35
C GLU A 168 -37.01 -5.16 -5.91
N ILE A 169 -35.75 -5.31 -5.44
CA ILE A 169 -35.25 -6.57 -4.88
C ILE A 169 -36.05 -6.98 -3.64
N GLU A 170 -36.43 -6.02 -2.78
CA GLU A 170 -37.27 -6.30 -1.60
C GLU A 170 -38.68 -6.73 -2.01
N GLN A 171 -39.28 -6.06 -3.00
CA GLN A 171 -40.64 -6.37 -3.47
C GLN A 171 -40.72 -7.74 -4.14
N GLU A 172 -39.84 -8.02 -5.10
CA GLU A 172 -39.80 -9.31 -5.80
C GLU A 172 -39.28 -10.44 -4.90
N GLY A 173 -38.55 -10.10 -3.83
CA GLY A 173 -38.08 -11.03 -2.80
C GLY A 173 -39.10 -11.37 -1.71
N ALA A 174 -40.23 -10.66 -1.63
CA ALA A 174 -41.21 -10.82 -0.56
C ALA A 174 -41.86 -12.23 -0.56
N ASP A 175 -42.09 -12.79 -1.74
CA ASP A 175 -42.72 -14.11 -1.92
C ASP A 175 -41.68 -15.23 -2.18
N ALA A 176 -40.39 -14.90 -2.25
CA ALA A 176 -39.29 -15.82 -2.52
C ALA A 176 -38.57 -16.29 -1.24
N ALA A 177 -37.73 -17.33 -1.35
CA ALA A 177 -36.86 -17.72 -0.24
C ALA A 177 -35.86 -16.59 0.08
N PRO A 178 -35.65 -16.26 1.37
CA PRO A 178 -34.88 -15.09 1.77
C PRO A 178 -33.41 -15.18 1.35
N LEU A 179 -32.94 -14.15 0.64
CA LEU A 179 -31.53 -14.01 0.26
C LEU A 179 -30.68 -13.62 1.48
N SER A 180 -29.48 -14.19 1.59
CA SER A 180 -28.52 -13.74 2.59
C SER A 180 -28.06 -12.30 2.30
N PRO A 181 -27.64 -11.52 3.33
CA PRO A 181 -27.18 -10.14 3.13
C PRO A 181 -26.09 -10.02 2.06
N ARG A 182 -25.19 -11.00 1.98
CA ARG A 182 -24.13 -11.06 0.97
C ARG A 182 -24.68 -11.28 -0.44
N LYS A 183 -25.59 -12.23 -0.64
CA LYS A 183 -26.23 -12.49 -1.95
C LYS A 183 -27.02 -11.28 -2.42
N LYS A 184 -27.73 -10.62 -1.51
CA LYS A 184 -28.51 -9.41 -1.78
C LYS A 184 -27.65 -8.24 -2.22
N ALA A 185 -26.55 -7.96 -1.51
CA ALA A 185 -25.59 -6.93 -1.89
C ALA A 185 -24.94 -7.20 -3.27
N GLN A 186 -24.62 -8.46 -3.57
CA GLN A 186 -24.09 -8.85 -4.87
C GLN A 186 -25.10 -8.63 -6.00
N LEU A 187 -26.36 -9.05 -5.79
CA LEU A 187 -27.44 -8.85 -6.75
C LEU A 187 -27.69 -7.35 -7.00
N ALA A 188 -27.75 -6.54 -5.93
CA ALA A 188 -27.93 -5.10 -6.04
C ALA A 188 -26.82 -4.43 -6.86
N VAL A 189 -25.55 -4.80 -6.65
CA VAL A 189 -24.43 -4.27 -7.45
C VAL A 189 -24.52 -4.70 -8.92
N MET A 190 -24.92 -5.95 -9.19
CA MET A 190 -25.09 -6.44 -10.55
C MET A 190 -26.21 -5.71 -11.29
N LEU A 191 -27.38 -5.59 -10.67
CA LEU A 191 -28.56 -4.92 -11.24
C LEU A 191 -28.31 -3.42 -11.41
N TYR A 192 -27.71 -2.76 -10.42
CA TYR A 192 -27.34 -1.34 -10.53
C TYR A 192 -26.45 -1.08 -11.74
N ARG A 193 -25.43 -1.92 -11.97
CA ARG A 193 -24.55 -1.79 -13.15
C ARG A 193 -25.28 -2.04 -14.46
N ALA A 194 -26.21 -2.99 -14.49
CA ALA A 194 -27.00 -3.31 -15.67
C ALA A 194 -27.96 -2.16 -16.03
N PHE A 195 -28.54 -1.49 -15.04
CA PHE A 195 -29.50 -0.42 -15.25
C PHE A 195 -28.88 0.98 -15.36
N LYS A 196 -27.67 1.20 -14.85
CA LYS A 196 -26.96 2.49 -14.88
C LYS A 196 -26.94 3.16 -16.26
N PRO A 197 -26.70 2.47 -17.39
CA PRO A 197 -26.73 3.10 -18.70
C PRO A 197 -28.11 3.66 -19.11
N THR A 198 -29.19 3.10 -18.57
CA THR A 198 -30.57 3.46 -18.92
C THR A 198 -31.27 4.30 -17.87
N GLY A 199 -30.79 4.28 -16.62
CA GLY A 199 -31.42 4.91 -15.47
C GLY A 199 -32.78 4.31 -15.09
N LYS A 200 -33.12 3.11 -15.60
CA LYS A 200 -34.44 2.48 -15.40
C LYS A 200 -34.28 1.05 -14.90
N VAL A 201 -35.02 0.72 -13.85
CA VAL A 201 -35.14 -0.64 -13.34
C VAL A 201 -36.16 -1.41 -14.17
N ASP A 202 -35.80 -2.63 -14.57
CA ASP A 202 -36.71 -3.60 -15.19
C ASP A 202 -37.11 -4.66 -14.15
N PRO A 203 -38.36 -4.63 -13.63
CA PRO A 203 -38.85 -5.57 -12.61
C PRO A 203 -38.67 -7.04 -12.98
N GLU A 204 -38.81 -7.40 -14.26
CA GLU A 204 -38.71 -8.80 -14.69
C GLU A 204 -37.27 -9.31 -14.58
N VAL A 205 -36.28 -8.46 -14.87
CA VAL A 205 -34.86 -8.79 -14.69
C VAL A 205 -34.52 -8.93 -13.20
N VAL A 206 -35.09 -8.09 -12.34
CA VAL A 206 -34.92 -8.18 -10.88
C VAL A 206 -35.50 -9.50 -10.35
N ARG A 207 -36.74 -9.82 -10.73
CA ARG A 207 -37.43 -11.07 -10.37
C ARG A 207 -36.61 -12.31 -10.75
N GLN A 208 -36.10 -12.36 -11.98
CA GLN A 208 -35.27 -13.47 -12.43
C GLN A 208 -33.98 -13.59 -11.62
N GLY A 209 -33.35 -12.47 -11.29
CA GLY A 209 -32.15 -12.42 -10.45
C GLY A 209 -32.40 -12.92 -9.02
N VAL A 210 -33.53 -12.53 -8.42
CA VAL A 210 -33.96 -13.03 -7.10
C VAL A 210 -34.19 -14.54 -7.15
N ALA A 211 -35.01 -15.01 -8.10
CA ALA A 211 -35.35 -16.44 -8.24
C ALA A 211 -34.11 -17.32 -8.44
N LEU A 212 -33.10 -16.84 -9.18
CA LEU A 212 -31.86 -17.57 -9.43
C LEU A 212 -30.99 -17.71 -8.18
N LEU A 213 -30.98 -16.71 -7.30
CA LEU A 213 -30.15 -16.70 -6.09
C LEU A 213 -30.84 -17.23 -4.84
N SER A 214 -32.17 -17.34 -4.87
CA SER A 214 -33.02 -17.89 -3.81
C SER A 214 -33.06 -19.43 -3.79
N ASN A 215 -32.60 -20.10 -4.87
CA ASN A 215 -32.43 -21.55 -4.92
C ASN A 215 -31.10 -22.04 -4.31
#